data_AF-A0A1B3EB16-F1
#
_entry.id   AF-A0A1B3EB16-F1
#
_cell.length_a   1.000
_cell.length_b   1.000
_cell.length_c   1.000
_cell.angle_alpha   90.00
_cell.angle_beta   90.00
_cell.angle_gamma   90.00
#
_symmetry.space_group_name_H-M   'P 1'
#
loop_
_entity.id
_entity.type
_entity.pdbx_description
1 polymer ?
#
loop_
_entity_poly.entity_id
_entity_poly.type
_entity_poly.pdbx_seq_one_letter_code
_entity_poly.pdbx_strand_id
1 'polypeptide(L)'
;MAKPRRKLPWGRQLDTAARRLRGMLFAHTLASSARCMHSGYALARWYERHRGEAKGSQRDNKWYAFFNGRLARGDLLEELVDLFPVLQPILDSPLWLSLTEEHGRRIDWEAAILAEREGKRLRVFSQPKLAAFAACPEWYRLGLLLMLLRTTSAWYALHRLWVSKNISVYVQMTCLAPPLSHISSELYRRLGELTSKGCFGIPAIPFWPANEREFRRNLRFLKLLAGRAVQKGWVPEVKPGAYLLLWILFGFDVEYRLRLVDRLRRRRWEFQIGCPSLVRYRLQVVRKAYLKSRFVK
;
A
#
# COMPACT_ATOMS: atom_id res chain seq x y z
N MET A 1 -29.42 -17.27 12.92
CA MET A 1 -28.24 -18.11 12.58
C MET A 1 -26.99 -17.26 12.65
N ALA A 2 -26.14 -17.44 13.66
CA ALA A 2 -24.89 -16.72 13.79
C ALA A 2 -23.90 -17.22 12.72
N LYS A 3 -23.44 -16.33 11.82
CA LYS A 3 -22.35 -16.66 10.89
C LYS A 3 -21.12 -17.07 11.72
N PRO A 4 -20.42 -18.17 11.37
CA PRO A 4 -19.22 -18.56 12.10
C PRO A 4 -18.20 -17.42 12.04
N ARG A 5 -17.79 -16.93 13.22
CA ARG A 5 -16.74 -15.91 13.38
C ARG A 5 -15.49 -16.40 12.63
N ARG A 6 -15.22 -15.83 11.45
CA ARG A 6 -13.97 -16.08 10.72
C ARG A 6 -12.83 -15.60 11.61
N LYS A 7 -12.12 -16.55 12.24
CA LYS A 7 -10.86 -16.25 12.92
C LYS A 7 -9.93 -15.68 11.84
N LEU A 8 -9.53 -14.42 12.01
CA LEU A 8 -8.49 -13.82 11.18
C LEU A 8 -7.27 -14.76 11.24
N PRO A 9 -6.80 -15.32 10.11
CA PRO A 9 -5.80 -16.38 10.10
C PRO A 9 -4.52 -16.00 10.88
N TRP A 10 -4.26 -14.69 10.97
CA TRP A 10 -3.03 -14.12 11.53
C TRP A 10 -3.22 -13.35 12.84
N GLY A 11 -4.44 -13.26 13.39
CA GLY A 11 -4.76 -12.30 14.47
C GLY A 11 -3.92 -12.45 15.75
N ARG A 12 -3.50 -13.68 16.07
CA ARG A 12 -2.62 -13.97 17.23
C ARG A 12 -1.14 -13.73 16.97
N GLN A 13 -0.71 -13.66 15.71
CA GLN A 13 0.69 -13.53 15.30
C GLN A 13 1.14 -12.07 15.12
N LEU A 14 0.19 -11.13 15.02
CA LEU A 14 0.52 -9.71 14.91
C LEU A 14 1.12 -9.17 16.20
N ASP A 15 2.18 -8.38 16.13
CA ASP A 15 2.64 -7.60 17.29
C ASP A 15 1.81 -6.31 17.47
N THR A 16 2.12 -5.56 18.53
CA THR A 16 1.41 -4.32 18.87
C THR A 16 1.54 -3.26 17.77
N ALA A 17 2.71 -3.12 17.13
CA ALA A 17 2.94 -2.12 16.10
C ALA A 17 2.15 -2.42 14.81
N ALA A 18 2.17 -3.67 14.35
CA ALA A 18 1.38 -4.13 13.19
C ALA A 18 -0.12 -4.00 13.46
N ARG A 19 -0.59 -4.36 14.67
CA ARG A 19 -2.00 -4.17 15.07
C ARG A 19 -2.40 -2.70 15.06
N ARG A 20 -1.52 -1.81 15.55
CA ARG A 20 -1.77 -0.37 15.58
C ARG A 20 -1.94 0.19 14.16
N LEU A 21 -1.00 -0.10 13.25
CA LEU A 21 -1.09 0.33 11.85
C LEU A 21 -2.37 -0.17 11.17
N ARG A 22 -2.74 -1.43 11.41
CA ARG A 22 -3.99 -2.01 10.92
C ARG A 22 -5.21 -1.24 11.40
N GLY A 23 -5.27 -0.92 12.71
CA GLY A 23 -6.35 -0.13 13.29
C GLY A 23 -6.45 1.27 12.68
N MET A 24 -5.31 1.93 12.47
CA MET A 24 -5.27 3.27 11.85
C MET A 24 -5.81 3.21 10.42
N LEU A 25 -5.35 2.26 9.59
CA LEU A 25 -5.81 2.12 8.22
C LEU A 25 -7.31 1.81 8.14
N PHE A 26 -7.79 0.95 9.04
CA PHE A 26 -9.21 0.64 9.19
C PHE A 26 -10.03 1.90 9.47
N ALA A 27 -9.62 2.71 10.46
CA ALA A 27 -10.32 3.95 10.82
C ALA A 27 -10.35 4.97 9.67
N HIS A 28 -9.22 5.19 8.99
CA HIS A 28 -9.18 6.11 7.85
C HIS A 28 -10.01 5.62 6.66
N THR A 29 -10.07 4.30 6.43
CA THR A 29 -10.90 3.73 5.36
C THR A 29 -12.39 3.82 5.71
N LEU A 30 -12.74 3.58 6.97
CA LEU A 30 -14.10 3.75 7.48
C LEU A 30 -14.57 5.19 7.29
N ALA A 31 -13.77 6.18 7.71
CA ALA A 31 -14.10 7.60 7.50
C ALA A 31 -14.27 7.98 6.02
N SER A 32 -13.41 7.44 5.14
CA SER A 32 -13.53 7.63 3.69
C SER A 32 -14.84 7.05 3.15
N SER A 33 -15.21 5.85 3.60
CA SER A 33 -16.41 5.14 3.15
C SER A 33 -17.68 5.81 3.67
N ALA A 34 -17.64 6.32 4.91
CA ALA A 34 -18.66 7.13 5.54
C ALA A 34 -18.74 8.57 4.97
N ARG A 35 -17.81 8.97 4.10
CA ARG A 35 -17.68 10.32 3.52
C ARG A 35 -17.65 11.42 4.59
N CYS A 36 -16.98 11.14 5.71
CA CYS A 36 -16.80 12.12 6.78
C CYS A 36 -15.34 12.56 6.90
N MET A 37 -15.08 13.61 7.67
CA MET A 37 -13.71 14.00 7.98
C MET A 37 -12.99 12.86 8.72
N HIS A 38 -11.67 12.76 8.53
CA HIS A 38 -10.83 11.76 9.19
C HIS A 38 -10.49 12.19 10.63
N SER A 39 -11.52 12.30 11.47
CA SER A 39 -11.39 12.62 12.88
C SER A 39 -12.35 11.79 13.73
N GLY A 40 -11.97 11.53 14.99
CA GLY A 40 -12.80 10.78 15.93
C GLY A 40 -14.18 11.41 16.11
N TYR A 41 -14.23 12.74 16.28
CA TYR A 41 -15.47 13.50 16.39
C TYR A 41 -16.40 13.31 15.19
N ALA A 42 -15.89 13.53 13.97
CA ALA A 42 -16.72 13.46 12.77
C ALA A 42 -17.29 12.04 12.55
N LEU A 43 -16.48 11.03 12.84
CA LEU A 43 -16.91 9.63 12.74
C LEU A 43 -17.93 9.26 13.82
N ALA A 44 -17.78 9.78 15.05
CA ALA A 44 -18.77 9.63 16.11
C ALA A 44 -20.13 10.23 15.70
N ARG A 45 -20.14 11.48 15.21
CA ARG A 45 -21.37 12.15 14.74
C ARG A 45 -22.00 11.47 13.53
N TRP A 46 -21.17 10.88 12.65
CA TRP A 46 -21.68 10.08 11.55
C TRP A 46 -22.39 8.82 12.08
N TYR A 47 -21.77 8.10 13.02
CA TYR A 47 -22.32 6.87 13.56
C TYR A 47 -23.63 7.12 14.33
N GLU A 48 -23.70 8.17 15.15
CA GLU A 48 -24.94 8.57 15.85
C GLU A 48 -26.09 8.79 14.87
N ARG A 49 -25.84 9.56 13.80
CA ARG A 49 -26.84 9.79 12.75
C ARG A 49 -27.25 8.51 12.03
N HIS A 50 -26.30 7.62 11.77
CA HIS A 50 -26.59 6.33 11.14
C HIS A 50 -27.49 5.45 12.04
N ARG A 51 -27.29 5.49 13.36
CA ARG A 51 -28.07 4.75 14.34
C ARG A 51 -29.36 5.45 14.80
N GLY A 52 -29.61 6.68 14.37
CA GLY A 52 -30.73 7.49 14.88
C GLY A 52 -30.58 7.85 16.36
N GLU A 53 -29.35 7.88 16.88
CA GLU A 53 -29.06 8.22 18.27
C GLU A 53 -28.97 9.74 18.47
N ALA A 54 -29.25 10.18 19.69
CA ALA A 54 -29.09 11.58 20.08
C ALA A 54 -27.62 12.01 19.97
N LYS A 55 -27.41 13.25 19.51
CA LYS A 55 -26.07 13.85 19.44
C LYS A 55 -25.43 13.87 20.83
N GLY A 56 -24.37 13.11 21.02
CA GLY A 56 -23.59 13.06 22.27
C GLY A 56 -23.60 11.68 22.91
N SER A 57 -24.42 10.75 22.41
CA SER A 57 -24.47 9.37 22.89
C SER A 57 -23.12 8.65 22.73
N GLN A 58 -22.37 8.97 21.67
CA GLN A 58 -21.07 8.38 21.41
C GLN A 58 -19.94 9.26 21.98
N ARG A 59 -19.08 8.65 22.81
CA ARG A 59 -17.87 9.30 23.34
C ARG A 59 -16.83 9.51 22.24
N ASP A 60 -16.44 10.76 21.98
CA ASP A 60 -15.45 11.09 20.94
C ASP A 60 -14.10 10.39 21.15
N ASN A 61 -13.68 10.21 22.42
CA ASN A 61 -12.42 9.54 22.77
C ASN A 61 -12.33 8.09 22.25
N LYS A 62 -13.46 7.38 22.18
CA LYS A 62 -13.52 6.01 21.63
C LYS A 62 -13.15 6.01 20.15
N TRP A 63 -13.74 6.92 19.38
CA TRP A 63 -13.52 7.05 17.94
C TRP A 63 -12.16 7.65 17.63
N TYR A 64 -11.69 8.59 18.46
CA TYR A 64 -10.33 9.11 18.38
C TYR A 64 -9.27 8.01 18.59
N ALA A 65 -9.51 7.09 19.53
CA ALA A 65 -8.61 5.95 19.73
C ALA A 65 -8.51 5.06 18.48
N PHE A 66 -9.54 5.00 17.63
CA PHE A 66 -9.49 4.23 16.38
C PHE A 66 -8.46 4.79 15.40
N PHE A 67 -8.44 6.11 15.23
CA PHE A 67 -7.43 6.79 14.41
C PHE A 67 -6.01 6.67 14.98
N ASN A 68 -5.87 6.33 16.25
CA ASN A 68 -4.57 6.06 16.89
C ASN A 68 -4.19 4.57 16.90
N GLY A 69 -4.98 3.72 16.23
CA GLY A 69 -4.67 2.31 16.00
C GLY A 69 -5.41 1.32 16.89
N ARG A 70 -6.35 1.77 17.72
CA ARG A 70 -7.26 0.85 18.43
C ARG A 70 -8.27 0.30 17.44
N LEU A 71 -8.32 -1.01 17.23
CA LEU A 71 -9.35 -1.60 16.39
C LEU A 71 -10.68 -1.70 17.16
N ALA A 72 -11.81 -1.49 16.48
CA ALA A 72 -13.13 -1.88 16.99
C ALA A 72 -13.14 -3.39 17.32
N ARG A 73 -14.00 -3.80 18.26
CA ARG A 73 -14.10 -5.19 18.72
C ARG A 73 -15.56 -5.60 18.87
N GLY A 74 -15.78 -6.92 18.86
CA GLY A 74 -17.10 -7.51 19.04
C GLY A 74 -18.11 -7.01 18.01
N ASP A 75 -19.33 -6.80 18.45
CA ASP A 75 -20.49 -6.51 17.60
C ASP A 75 -20.30 -5.22 16.79
N LEU A 76 -19.63 -4.21 17.35
CA LEU A 76 -19.34 -2.97 16.61
C LEU A 76 -18.42 -3.23 15.40
N LEU A 77 -17.44 -4.13 15.51
CA LEU A 77 -16.58 -4.44 14.36
C LEU A 77 -17.38 -5.17 13.27
N GLU A 78 -18.19 -6.14 13.69
CA GLU A 78 -19.03 -6.93 12.79
C GLU A 78 -20.01 -6.01 12.04
N GLU A 79 -20.69 -5.13 12.76
CA GLU A 79 -21.57 -4.11 12.18
C GLU A 79 -20.86 -3.19 11.18
N LEU A 80 -19.71 -2.62 11.55
CA LEU A 80 -19.00 -1.68 10.66
C LEU A 80 -18.54 -2.36 9.37
N VAL A 81 -18.16 -3.64 9.44
CA VAL A 81 -17.80 -4.45 8.27
C VAL A 81 -19.03 -4.77 7.43
N ASP A 82 -20.17 -5.06 8.04
CA ASP A 82 -21.42 -5.30 7.32
C ASP A 82 -21.89 -4.02 6.59
N LEU A 83 -21.75 -2.86 7.22
CA LEU A 83 -22.05 -1.56 6.62
C LEU A 83 -21.07 -1.20 5.49
N PHE A 84 -19.79 -1.52 5.66
CA PHE A 84 -18.75 -1.21 4.69
C PHE A 84 -17.88 -2.44 4.39
N PRO A 85 -18.30 -3.29 3.44
CA PRO A 85 -17.57 -4.53 3.10
C PRO A 85 -16.12 -4.30 2.66
N VAL A 86 -15.78 -3.10 2.20
CA VAL A 86 -14.40 -2.68 1.85
C VAL A 86 -13.42 -2.74 3.04
N LEU A 87 -13.93 -2.79 4.27
CA LEU A 87 -13.11 -2.92 5.47
C LEU A 87 -12.60 -4.35 5.70
N GLN A 88 -13.29 -5.37 5.21
CA GLN A 88 -12.88 -6.76 5.42
C GLN A 88 -11.51 -7.08 4.80
N PRO A 89 -11.19 -6.70 3.54
CA PRO A 89 -9.86 -6.88 2.98
C PRO A 89 -8.74 -6.21 3.80
N ILE A 90 -9.04 -5.12 4.52
CA ILE A 90 -8.07 -4.48 5.42
C ILE A 90 -7.78 -5.39 6.59
N LEU A 91 -8.78 -6.05 7.19
CA LEU A 91 -8.55 -6.93 8.34
C LEU A 91 -7.74 -8.17 7.97
N ASP A 92 -8.00 -8.72 6.77
CA ASP A 92 -7.45 -9.98 6.27
C ASP A 92 -6.08 -9.83 5.59
N SER A 93 -5.64 -8.60 5.32
CA SER A 93 -4.47 -8.39 4.47
C SER A 93 -3.18 -9.01 5.04
N PRO A 94 -2.37 -9.70 4.18
CA PRO A 94 -1.06 -10.22 4.58
C PRO A 94 -0.05 -9.12 4.90
N LEU A 95 -0.36 -7.86 4.57
CA LEU A 95 0.48 -6.71 4.92
C LEU A 95 0.79 -6.69 6.41
N TRP A 96 -0.18 -6.97 7.28
CA TRP A 96 0.05 -6.86 8.71
C TRP A 96 1.00 -7.91 9.24
N LEU A 97 0.89 -9.14 8.72
CA LEU A 97 1.84 -10.20 9.07
C LEU A 97 3.25 -9.81 8.62
N SER A 98 3.41 -9.27 7.42
CA SER A 98 4.72 -8.82 6.91
C SER A 98 5.38 -7.69 7.73
N LEU A 99 4.60 -6.99 8.57
CA LEU A 99 5.03 -5.89 9.43
C LEU A 99 5.30 -6.32 10.88
N THR A 100 5.24 -7.61 11.19
CA THR A 100 5.52 -8.11 12.54
C THR A 100 7.01 -8.28 12.78
N GLU A 101 7.44 -8.03 14.00
CA GLU A 101 8.75 -8.41 14.49
C GLU A 101 8.67 -9.84 15.01
N GLU A 102 9.57 -10.70 14.54
CA GLU A 102 9.60 -12.09 14.99
C GLU A 102 10.28 -12.18 16.35
N HIS A 103 9.48 -12.21 17.42
CA HIS A 103 9.96 -12.55 18.75
C HIS A 103 9.66 -14.02 19.04
N GLY A 104 10.67 -14.89 18.95
CA GLY A 104 10.65 -16.27 19.45
C GLY A 104 9.79 -17.28 18.68
N ARG A 105 8.85 -16.85 17.82
CA ARG A 105 8.10 -17.73 16.90
C ARG A 105 8.50 -17.43 15.47
N ARG A 106 9.20 -18.39 14.86
CA ARG A 106 9.59 -18.32 13.45
C ARG A 106 8.35 -18.48 12.58
N ILE A 107 8.05 -17.47 11.77
CA ILE A 107 6.98 -17.55 10.77
C ILE A 107 7.55 -18.25 9.54
N ASP A 108 6.84 -19.26 9.04
CA ASP A 108 7.14 -19.85 7.74
C ASP A 108 6.62 -18.91 6.64
N TRP A 109 7.48 -18.02 6.17
CA TRP A 109 7.13 -17.02 5.15
C TRP A 109 6.79 -17.67 3.82
N GLU A 110 7.46 -18.75 3.46
CA GLU A 110 7.20 -19.50 2.25
C GLU A 110 5.79 -20.10 2.25
N ALA A 111 5.40 -20.77 3.35
CA ALA A 111 4.05 -21.28 3.52
C ALA A 111 3.01 -20.15 3.56
N ALA A 112 3.31 -19.05 4.23
CA ALA A 112 2.41 -17.90 4.31
C ALA A 112 2.18 -17.23 2.94
N ILE A 113 3.20 -17.15 2.08
CA ILE A 113 3.05 -16.70 0.68
C ILE A 113 2.17 -17.67 -0.10
N LEU A 114 2.39 -18.98 0.02
CA LEU A 114 1.64 -20.00 -0.73
C LEU A 114 0.18 -20.14 -0.27
N ALA A 115 -0.13 -19.74 0.96
CA ALA A 115 -1.50 -19.65 1.46
C ALA A 115 -2.30 -18.54 0.74
N GLU A 116 -1.63 -17.48 0.31
CA GLU A 116 -2.25 -16.36 -0.40
C GLU A 116 -2.48 -16.69 -1.89
N ARG A 117 -3.68 -16.40 -2.39
CA ARG A 117 -4.06 -16.66 -3.79
C ARG A 117 -3.07 -16.03 -4.78
N GLU A 118 -2.69 -14.78 -4.54
CA GLU A 118 -1.72 -14.06 -5.37
C GLU A 118 -0.29 -14.55 -5.13
N GLY A 119 0.04 -15.03 -3.93
CA GLY A 119 1.36 -15.59 -3.65
C GLY A 119 1.64 -16.88 -4.40
N LYS A 120 0.61 -17.71 -4.66
CA LYS A 120 0.73 -18.88 -5.55
C LYS A 120 1.22 -18.52 -6.96
N ARG A 121 0.89 -17.32 -7.45
CA ARG A 121 1.36 -16.83 -8.76
C ARG A 121 2.84 -16.46 -8.77
N LEU A 122 3.42 -16.24 -7.59
CA LEU A 122 4.83 -15.92 -7.37
C LEU A 122 5.67 -17.17 -7.02
N ARG A 123 5.09 -18.38 -7.15
CA ARG A 123 5.81 -19.63 -6.86
C ARG A 123 7.04 -19.81 -7.75
N VAL A 124 6.96 -19.42 -9.02
CA VAL A 124 8.07 -19.56 -9.99
C VAL A 124 8.55 -18.18 -10.39
N PHE A 125 9.87 -17.96 -10.29
CA PHE A 125 10.44 -16.67 -10.66
C PHE A 125 10.23 -16.38 -12.14
N SER A 126 9.71 -15.19 -12.41
CA SER A 126 9.63 -14.63 -13.74
C SER A 126 9.61 -13.11 -13.60
N GLN A 127 10.69 -12.46 -14.03
CA GLN A 127 10.79 -11.01 -13.96
C GLN A 127 9.61 -10.29 -14.65
N PRO A 128 9.14 -10.69 -15.85
CA PRO A 128 7.94 -10.09 -16.44
C PRO A 128 6.68 -10.27 -15.59
N LYS A 129 6.46 -11.45 -14.98
CA LYS A 129 5.30 -11.69 -14.12
C LYS A 129 5.39 -10.85 -12.83
N LEU A 130 6.56 -10.77 -12.22
CA LEU A 130 6.77 -10.01 -10.98
C LEU A 130 6.66 -8.50 -11.24
N ALA A 131 7.19 -8.00 -12.36
CA ALA A 131 7.02 -6.63 -12.80
C ALA A 131 5.55 -6.28 -13.11
N ALA A 132 4.79 -7.22 -13.70
CA ALA A 132 3.35 -7.06 -13.92
C ALA A 132 2.56 -7.11 -12.60
N PHE A 133 2.95 -7.97 -11.67
CA PHE A 133 2.37 -8.03 -10.33
C PHE A 133 2.61 -6.74 -9.55
N ALA A 134 3.80 -6.15 -9.67
CA ALA A 134 4.12 -4.87 -9.03
C ALA A 134 3.67 -3.65 -9.86
N ALA A 135 3.15 -3.84 -11.07
CA ALA A 135 2.67 -2.75 -11.89
C ALA A 135 1.44 -2.09 -11.24
N CYS A 136 1.43 -0.76 -11.21
CA CYS A 136 0.44 0.05 -10.48
C CYS A 136 0.41 -0.33 -8.99
N PRO A 137 1.37 0.18 -8.19
CA PRO A 137 1.53 -0.22 -6.80
C PRO A 137 0.24 -0.11 -5.97
N GLU A 138 -0.15 -1.23 -5.36
CA GLU A 138 -1.30 -1.36 -4.48
C GLU A 138 -0.89 -1.96 -3.13
N TRP A 139 -1.56 -1.48 -2.08
CA TRP A 139 -1.19 -1.78 -0.70
C TRP A 139 -1.40 -3.25 -0.31
N TYR A 140 -2.39 -3.93 -0.88
CA TYR A 140 -2.61 -5.35 -0.58
C TYR A 140 -1.52 -6.25 -1.16
N ARG A 141 -0.86 -5.83 -2.25
CA ARG A 141 0.29 -6.53 -2.85
C ARG A 141 1.60 -6.22 -2.11
N LEU A 142 1.67 -5.08 -1.41
CA LEU A 142 2.84 -4.70 -0.61
C LEU A 142 3.17 -5.78 0.42
N GLY A 143 2.16 -6.36 1.08
CA GLY A 143 2.36 -7.43 2.05
C GLY A 143 3.12 -8.62 1.46
N LEU A 144 2.71 -9.10 0.29
CA LEU A 144 3.38 -10.21 -0.40
C LEU A 144 4.82 -9.89 -0.79
N LEU A 145 5.10 -8.66 -1.25
CA LEU A 145 6.47 -8.24 -1.56
C LEU A 145 7.34 -8.20 -0.30
N LEU A 146 6.80 -7.70 0.81
CA LEU A 146 7.52 -7.69 2.08
C LEU A 146 7.74 -9.10 2.61
N MET A 147 6.77 -10.01 2.49
CA MET A 147 6.94 -11.43 2.84
C MET A 147 8.00 -12.10 1.99
N LEU A 148 8.06 -11.80 0.69
CA LEU A 148 9.12 -12.32 -0.19
C LEU A 148 10.50 -11.95 0.32
N LEU A 149 10.72 -10.71 0.77
CA LEU A 149 11.99 -10.29 1.37
C LEU A 149 12.36 -11.13 2.61
N ARG A 150 11.36 -11.59 3.37
CA ARG A 150 11.57 -12.38 4.60
C ARG A 150 11.82 -13.87 4.38
N THR A 151 11.59 -14.38 3.17
CA THR A 151 11.88 -15.78 2.84
C THR A 151 13.37 -16.09 3.01
N THR A 152 13.69 -17.32 3.41
CA THR A 152 15.09 -17.76 3.59
C THR A 152 15.51 -18.77 2.54
N SER A 153 14.55 -19.47 1.93
CA SER A 153 14.82 -20.46 0.88
C SER A 153 15.58 -19.88 -0.32
N ALA A 154 16.55 -20.62 -0.83
CA ALA A 154 17.28 -20.29 -2.06
C ALA A 154 16.35 -20.17 -3.27
N TRP A 155 15.22 -20.89 -3.25
CA TRP A 155 14.19 -20.84 -4.30
C TRP A 155 13.66 -19.42 -4.55
N TYR A 156 13.58 -18.59 -3.51
CA TYR A 156 13.11 -17.20 -3.61
C TYR A 156 14.25 -16.18 -3.74
N ALA A 157 15.50 -16.59 -3.93
CA ALA A 157 16.65 -15.67 -4.00
C ALA A 157 16.50 -14.60 -5.09
N LEU A 158 16.08 -15.00 -6.30
CA LEU A 158 15.84 -14.05 -7.41
C LEU A 158 14.64 -13.13 -7.14
N HIS A 159 13.61 -13.62 -6.44
CA HIS A 159 12.51 -12.77 -6.00
C HIS A 159 12.98 -11.72 -5.01
N ARG A 160 13.74 -12.12 -3.97
CA ARG A 160 14.30 -11.20 -2.98
C ARG A 160 15.18 -10.14 -3.62
N LEU A 161 16.06 -10.53 -4.54
CA LEU A 161 16.93 -9.60 -5.26
C LEU A 161 16.13 -8.60 -6.09
N TRP A 162 15.08 -9.07 -6.77
CA TRP A 162 14.22 -8.18 -7.54
C TRP A 162 13.43 -7.23 -6.64
N VAL A 163 12.83 -7.76 -5.56
CA VAL A 163 12.01 -6.96 -4.64
C VAL A 163 12.87 -5.94 -3.91
N SER A 164 14.06 -6.30 -3.42
CA SER A 164 14.93 -5.37 -2.69
C SER A 164 15.29 -4.16 -3.54
N LYS A 165 15.55 -4.34 -4.84
CA LYS A 165 15.82 -3.24 -5.78
C LYS A 165 14.63 -2.29 -5.97
N ASN A 166 13.40 -2.77 -5.81
CA ASN A 166 12.19 -2.03 -6.19
C ASN A 166 11.30 -1.61 -5.01
N ILE A 167 11.48 -2.19 -3.82
CA ILE A 167 10.55 -2.05 -2.71
C ILE A 167 10.45 -0.62 -2.18
N SER A 168 11.55 0.15 -2.17
CA SER A 168 11.53 1.56 -1.74
C SER A 168 10.59 2.41 -2.60
N VAL A 169 10.69 2.27 -3.93
CA VAL A 169 9.81 2.96 -4.90
C VAL A 169 8.38 2.46 -4.75
N TYR A 170 8.19 1.15 -4.63
CA TYR A 170 6.88 0.55 -4.47
C TYR A 170 6.15 1.10 -3.23
N VAL A 171 6.82 1.11 -2.07
CA VAL A 171 6.28 1.67 -0.81
C VAL A 171 5.89 3.13 -1.00
N GLN A 172 6.80 3.96 -1.52
CA GLN A 172 6.53 5.38 -1.75
C GLN A 172 5.30 5.57 -2.64
N MET A 173 5.18 4.81 -3.72
CA MET A 173 4.03 4.89 -4.63
C MET A 173 2.72 4.40 -3.99
N THR A 174 2.76 3.31 -3.21
CA THR A 174 1.57 2.84 -2.48
C THR A 174 1.05 3.86 -1.47
N CYS A 175 1.94 4.68 -0.90
CA CYS A 175 1.61 5.75 0.04
C CYS A 175 1.10 7.04 -0.61
N LEU A 176 1.04 7.14 -1.95
CA LEU A 176 0.56 8.35 -2.63
C LEU A 176 -0.95 8.52 -2.61
N ALA A 177 -1.70 7.42 -2.47
CA ALA A 177 -3.16 7.42 -2.48
C ALA A 177 -3.75 6.81 -1.20
N PRO A 178 -5.01 7.15 -0.87
CA PRO A 178 -5.75 6.44 0.14
C PRO A 178 -5.84 4.94 -0.16
N PRO A 179 -5.87 4.09 0.89
CA PRO A 179 -5.93 4.50 2.29
C PRO A 179 -4.55 4.72 2.94
N LEU A 180 -3.45 4.24 2.34
CA LEU A 180 -2.11 4.31 2.96
C LEU A 180 -1.54 5.72 3.11
N SER A 181 -1.97 6.68 2.29
CA SER A 181 -1.53 8.08 2.42
C SER A 181 -1.80 8.68 3.80
N HIS A 182 -2.75 8.14 4.55
CA HIS A 182 -3.07 8.60 5.90
C HIS A 182 -2.14 8.06 6.99
N ILE A 183 -1.44 6.94 6.72
CA ILE A 183 -0.56 6.27 7.69
C ILE A 183 0.88 6.14 7.16
N SER A 184 1.22 6.90 6.13
CA SER A 184 2.46 6.71 5.38
C SER A 184 3.70 6.93 6.26
N SER A 185 3.64 7.87 7.19
CA SER A 185 4.73 8.16 8.13
C SER A 185 4.96 7.01 9.10
N GLU A 186 3.88 6.47 9.69
CA GLU A 186 3.94 5.35 10.62
C GLU A 186 4.41 4.07 9.91
N LEU A 187 3.94 3.85 8.68
CA LEU A 187 4.40 2.73 7.85
C LEU A 187 5.89 2.87 7.51
N TYR A 188 6.36 4.07 7.14
CA TYR A 188 7.78 4.33 6.89
C TYR A 188 8.64 4.03 8.13
N ARG A 189 8.25 4.55 9.30
CA ARG A 189 8.97 4.30 10.57
C ARG A 189 9.03 2.82 10.87
N ARG A 190 7.91 2.10 10.72
CA ARG A 190 7.85 0.66 10.99
C ARG A 190 8.73 -0.14 10.05
N LEU A 191 8.73 0.17 8.76
CA LEU A 191 9.60 -0.50 7.79
C LEU A 191 11.08 -0.22 8.07
N GLY A 192 11.41 1.01 8.46
CA GLY A 192 12.76 1.38 8.90
C GLY A 192 13.23 0.57 10.11
N GLU A 193 12.38 0.48 11.13
CA GLU A 193 12.64 -0.32 12.35
C GLU A 193 12.89 -1.81 12.02
N LEU A 194 12.00 -2.43 11.24
CA LEU A 194 12.13 -3.83 10.82
C LEU A 194 13.39 -4.06 9.98
N THR A 195 13.77 -3.09 9.15
CA THR A 195 15.01 -3.15 8.36
C THR A 195 16.23 -3.06 9.27
N SER A 196 16.27 -2.13 10.22
CA SER A 196 17.39 -1.99 11.17
C SER A 196 17.58 -3.21 12.07
N LYS A 197 16.49 -3.95 12.32
CA LYS A 197 16.50 -5.20 13.09
C LYS A 197 16.82 -6.43 12.25
N GLY A 198 17.09 -6.27 10.95
CA GLY A 198 17.44 -7.36 10.04
C GLY A 198 16.27 -8.26 9.65
N CYS A 199 15.01 -7.88 9.91
CA CYS A 199 13.86 -8.75 9.68
C CYS A 199 13.61 -9.10 8.20
N PHE A 200 14.16 -8.33 7.25
CA PHE A 200 13.98 -8.54 5.81
C PHE A 200 15.14 -9.31 5.14
N GLY A 201 16.05 -9.90 5.91
CA GLY A 201 17.17 -10.68 5.37
C GLY A 201 18.12 -9.88 4.45
N ILE A 202 18.02 -8.56 4.46
CA ILE A 202 18.87 -7.62 3.73
C ILE A 202 19.40 -6.57 4.72
N PRO A 203 20.66 -6.13 4.57
CA PRO A 203 21.28 -5.18 5.51
C PRO A 203 20.61 -3.81 5.44
N ALA A 204 20.18 -3.39 4.26
CA ALA A 204 19.46 -2.16 4.04
C ALA A 204 18.57 -2.27 2.79
N ILE A 205 17.46 -1.55 2.78
CA ILE A 205 16.65 -1.36 1.57
C ILE A 205 17.37 -0.34 0.66
N PRO A 206 17.74 -0.71 -0.58
CA PRO A 206 18.31 0.23 -1.54
C PRO A 206 17.43 1.46 -1.76
N PHE A 207 18.05 2.64 -1.82
CA PHE A 207 17.39 3.92 -2.02
C PHE A 207 16.26 4.20 -1.02
N TRP A 208 16.36 3.66 0.20
CA TRP A 208 15.45 4.03 1.27
C TRP A 208 15.70 5.48 1.70
N PRO A 209 14.65 6.31 1.88
CA PRO A 209 14.84 7.68 2.36
C PRO A 209 15.56 7.71 3.71
N ALA A 210 16.52 8.62 3.86
CA ALA A 210 17.36 8.70 5.05
C ALA A 210 16.57 9.07 6.31
N ASN A 211 15.46 9.80 6.14
CA ASN A 211 14.57 10.17 7.23
C ASN A 211 13.14 10.43 6.72
N GLU A 212 12.23 10.60 7.67
CA GLU A 212 10.80 10.83 7.36
C GLU A 212 10.56 12.13 6.59
N ARG A 213 11.39 13.17 6.79
CA ARG A 213 11.28 14.43 6.05
C ARG A 213 11.57 14.20 4.56
N GLU A 214 12.61 13.42 4.25
CA GLU A 214 12.93 13.03 2.89
C GLU A 214 11.84 12.15 2.28
N PHE A 215 11.35 11.15 3.01
CA PHE A 215 10.23 10.32 2.57
C PHE A 215 9.02 11.18 2.18
N ARG A 216 8.59 12.11 3.06
CA ARG A 216 7.48 13.03 2.77
C ARG A 216 7.76 13.98 1.59
N ARG A 217 9.01 14.44 1.44
CA ARG A 217 9.42 15.24 0.27
C ARG A 217 9.25 14.43 -1.02
N ASN A 218 9.68 13.18 -1.03
CA ASN A 218 9.56 12.30 -2.18
C ASN A 218 8.09 12.01 -2.52
N LEU A 219 7.24 11.77 -1.52
CA LEU A 219 5.79 11.59 -1.74
C LEU A 219 5.17 12.83 -2.42
N ARG A 220 5.47 14.04 -1.93
CA ARG A 220 4.99 15.29 -2.56
C ARG A 220 5.48 15.42 -4.00
N PHE A 221 6.75 15.08 -4.23
CA PHE A 221 7.35 15.14 -5.57
C PHE A 221 6.68 14.16 -6.54
N LEU A 222 6.49 12.91 -6.14
CA LEU A 222 5.80 11.91 -6.96
C LEU A 222 4.34 12.30 -7.22
N LYS A 223 3.63 12.83 -6.22
CA LYS A 223 2.25 13.34 -6.38
C LYS A 223 2.20 14.49 -7.39
N LEU A 224 3.17 15.40 -7.35
CA LEU A 224 3.30 16.47 -8.33
C LEU A 224 3.52 15.92 -9.74
N LEU A 225 4.46 14.98 -9.91
CA LEU A 225 4.73 14.36 -11.20
C LEU A 225 3.49 13.63 -11.75
N ALA A 226 2.75 12.92 -10.90
CA ALA A 226 1.52 12.24 -11.29
C ALA A 226 0.46 13.24 -11.80
N GLY A 227 0.25 14.34 -11.07
CA GLY A 227 -0.68 15.40 -11.50
C GLY A 227 -0.24 16.07 -12.80
N ARG A 228 1.06 16.33 -12.97
CA ARG A 228 1.61 16.92 -14.20
C ARG A 228 1.46 16.02 -15.42
N ALA A 229 1.62 14.70 -15.25
CA ALA A 229 1.42 13.75 -16.32
C ALA A 229 -0.02 13.79 -16.86
N VAL A 230 -1.01 13.91 -15.98
CA VAL A 230 -2.42 14.08 -16.37
C VAL A 230 -2.65 15.44 -17.03
N GLN A 231 -2.17 16.53 -16.42
CA GLN A 231 -2.33 17.90 -16.95
C GLN A 231 -1.72 18.08 -18.35
N LYS A 232 -0.63 17.37 -18.65
CA LYS A 232 0.04 17.39 -19.97
C LYS A 232 -0.56 16.37 -20.96
N GLY A 233 -1.60 15.63 -20.58
CA GLY A 233 -2.23 14.63 -21.44
C GLY A 233 -1.35 13.42 -21.75
N TRP A 234 -0.29 13.17 -20.95
CA TRP A 234 0.55 11.97 -21.14
C TRP A 234 -0.19 10.71 -20.75
N VAL A 235 -1.12 10.83 -19.80
CA VAL A 235 -2.01 9.79 -19.31
C VAL A 235 -3.39 10.41 -19.03
N PRO A 236 -4.50 9.66 -19.13
CA PRO A 236 -5.84 10.22 -18.96
C PRO A 236 -6.22 10.45 -17.49
N GLU A 237 -5.70 9.62 -16.58
CA GLU A 237 -6.06 9.63 -15.16
C GLU A 237 -4.87 9.44 -14.23
N VAL A 238 -5.02 9.88 -12.96
CA VAL A 238 -3.98 9.70 -11.94
C VAL A 238 -3.75 8.23 -11.64
N LYS A 239 -4.82 7.47 -11.38
CA LYS A 239 -4.76 6.03 -11.12
C LYS A 239 -5.71 5.29 -12.08
N PRO A 240 -5.25 4.27 -12.84
CA PRO A 240 -3.89 3.71 -12.83
C PRO A 240 -2.86 4.50 -13.66
N GLY A 241 -3.28 5.35 -14.59
CA GLY A 241 -2.42 5.96 -15.62
C GLY A 241 -1.11 6.56 -15.11
N ALA A 242 -1.17 7.60 -14.28
CA ALA A 242 0.04 8.26 -13.79
C ALA A 242 0.89 7.37 -12.87
N TYR A 243 0.28 6.41 -12.17
CA TYR A 243 1.01 5.43 -11.35
C TYR A 243 1.80 4.46 -12.23
N LEU A 244 1.21 4.01 -13.33
CA LEU A 244 1.92 3.19 -14.32
C LEU A 244 3.08 3.97 -14.94
N LEU A 245 2.88 5.26 -15.23
CA LEU A 245 3.95 6.14 -15.72
C LEU A 245 5.09 6.24 -14.71
N LEU A 246 4.78 6.58 -13.45
CA LEU A 246 5.79 6.66 -12.40
C LEU A 246 6.55 5.34 -12.25
N TRP A 247 5.86 4.20 -12.31
CA TRP A 247 6.49 2.88 -12.22
C TRP A 247 7.49 2.65 -13.35
N ILE A 248 7.13 2.95 -14.60
CA ILE A 248 8.07 2.77 -15.72
C ILE A 248 9.21 3.79 -15.70
N LEU A 249 9.00 4.98 -15.11
CA LEU A 249 10.05 6.00 -14.97
C LEU A 249 11.24 5.46 -14.16
N PHE A 250 10.98 4.66 -13.13
CA PHE A 250 12.03 4.02 -12.33
C PHE A 250 12.71 2.83 -13.04
N GLY A 251 12.13 2.33 -14.14
CA GLY A 251 12.73 1.31 -14.99
C GLY A 251 13.52 1.84 -16.20
N PHE A 252 13.67 3.16 -16.32
CA PHE A 252 14.62 3.77 -17.26
C PHE A 252 15.97 4.01 -16.58
N ASP A 253 17.01 4.14 -17.39
CA ASP A 253 18.31 4.62 -16.94
C ASP A 253 18.20 6.02 -16.31
N VAL A 254 19.20 6.37 -15.50
CA VAL A 254 19.17 7.60 -14.69
C VAL A 254 19.05 8.85 -15.57
N GLU A 255 19.79 8.91 -16.68
CA GLU A 255 19.83 10.09 -17.55
C GLU A 255 18.48 10.30 -18.26
N TYR A 256 17.94 9.24 -18.87
CA TYR A 256 16.63 9.30 -19.51
C TYR A 256 15.52 9.63 -18.51
N ARG A 257 15.57 9.03 -17.31
CA ARG A 257 14.63 9.35 -16.22
C ARG A 257 14.68 10.83 -15.84
N LEU A 258 15.88 11.41 -15.68
CA LEU A 258 16.04 12.83 -15.35
C LEU A 258 15.45 13.73 -16.44
N ARG A 259 15.69 13.41 -17.72
CA ARG A 259 15.09 14.14 -18.85
C ARG A 259 13.56 14.09 -18.84
N LEU A 260 12.97 12.94 -18.55
CA LEU A 260 11.51 12.81 -18.45
C LEU A 260 10.94 13.56 -17.25
N VAL A 261 11.62 13.49 -16.11
CA VAL A 261 11.26 14.24 -14.90
C VAL A 261 11.30 15.75 -15.18
N ASP A 262 12.33 16.25 -15.85
CA ASP A 262 12.43 17.66 -16.22
C ASP A 262 11.24 18.10 -17.11
N ARG A 263 10.91 17.32 -18.14
CA ARG A 263 9.75 17.56 -19.01
C ARG A 263 8.42 17.61 -18.25
N LEU A 264 8.24 16.74 -17.24
CA LEU A 264 7.05 16.72 -16.39
C LEU A 264 7.01 17.91 -15.41
N ARG A 265 8.17 18.40 -14.95
CA ARG A 265 8.26 19.54 -14.02
C ARG A 265 7.93 20.88 -14.66
N ARG A 266 8.33 21.08 -15.94
CA ARG A 266 8.09 22.33 -16.70
C ARG A 266 6.61 22.70 -16.75
N ARG A 267 6.29 24.00 -16.63
CA ARG A 267 4.90 24.49 -16.55
C ARG A 267 4.17 24.30 -17.89
N ARG A 268 2.82 24.35 -17.86
CA ARG A 268 1.94 24.01 -19.00
C ARG A 268 2.16 24.87 -20.24
N TRP A 269 2.64 26.11 -20.08
CA TRP A 269 2.81 27.10 -21.14
C TRP A 269 4.11 26.91 -21.95
N GLU A 270 5.04 26.09 -21.46
CA GLU A 270 6.34 25.84 -22.09
C GLU A 270 6.27 24.63 -23.04
N PHE A 271 5.39 24.67 -24.05
CA PHE A 271 5.16 23.61 -25.04
C PHE A 271 4.28 22.42 -24.58
N GLN A 272 3.24 22.10 -25.35
CA GLN A 272 2.53 20.81 -25.28
C GLN A 272 3.44 19.71 -25.84
N ILE A 273 4.46 19.32 -25.07
CA ILE A 273 5.32 18.20 -25.46
C ILE A 273 4.53 16.92 -25.21
N GLY A 274 4.10 16.27 -26.29
CA GLY A 274 3.44 14.98 -26.24
C GLY A 274 4.29 13.93 -25.51
N CYS A 275 3.63 12.92 -24.94
CA CYS A 275 4.32 11.80 -24.29
C CYS A 275 5.27 11.12 -25.30
N PRO A 276 6.59 11.00 -24.99
CA PRO A 276 7.56 10.39 -25.90
C PRO A 276 7.12 8.99 -26.36
N SER A 277 7.41 8.63 -27.60
CA SER A 277 6.98 7.36 -28.22
C SER A 277 7.38 6.13 -27.40
N LEU A 278 8.63 6.07 -26.92
CA LEU A 278 9.13 4.98 -26.08
C LEU A 278 8.37 4.87 -24.74
N VAL A 279 8.07 6.01 -24.11
CA VAL A 279 7.28 6.06 -22.87
C VAL A 279 5.85 5.57 -23.14
N ARG A 280 5.23 6.03 -24.23
CA ARG A 280 3.89 5.59 -24.66
C ARG A 280 3.84 4.09 -24.93
N TYR A 281 4.84 3.54 -25.61
CA TYR A 281 4.96 2.10 -25.86
C TYR A 281 5.06 1.31 -24.55
N ARG A 282 5.97 1.69 -23.65
CA ARG A 282 6.11 1.01 -22.34
C ARG A 282 4.83 1.13 -21.50
N LEU A 283 4.18 2.30 -21.51
CA LEU A 283 2.88 2.49 -20.85
C LEU A 283 1.84 1.52 -21.37
N GLN A 284 1.72 1.33 -22.70
CA GLN A 284 0.77 0.38 -23.28
C GLN A 284 1.07 -1.06 -22.86
N VAL A 285 2.35 -1.47 -22.89
CA VAL A 285 2.77 -2.82 -22.47
C VAL A 285 2.40 -3.06 -21.00
N VAL A 286 2.78 -2.15 -20.10
CA VAL A 286 2.50 -2.30 -18.66
C VAL A 286 1.01 -2.17 -18.37
N ARG A 287 0.26 -1.31 -19.09
CA ARG A 287 -1.20 -1.21 -18.94
C ARG A 287 -1.89 -2.52 -19.35
N LYS A 288 -1.49 -3.14 -20.47
CA LYS A 288 -2.01 -4.46 -20.87
C LYS A 288 -1.74 -5.52 -19.80
N ALA A 289 -0.53 -5.55 -19.24
CA ALA A 289 -0.17 -6.47 -18.16
C ALA A 289 -0.99 -6.22 -16.88
N TYR A 290 -1.16 -4.96 -16.48
CA TYR A 290 -1.97 -4.57 -15.33
C TYR A 290 -3.44 -5.01 -15.48
N LEU A 291 -4.04 -4.78 -16.65
CA LEU A 291 -5.42 -5.19 -16.92
C LEU A 291 -5.56 -6.71 -16.85
N LYS A 292 -4.63 -7.47 -17.46
CA LYS A 292 -4.62 -8.95 -17.34
C LYS A 292 -4.54 -9.41 -15.89
N SER A 293 -3.74 -8.73 -15.04
CA SER A 293 -3.64 -9.09 -13.61
C SER A 293 -4.92 -8.84 -12.82
N ARG A 294 -5.78 -7.91 -13.28
CA ARG A 294 -7.00 -7.47 -12.58
C ARG A 294 -8.23 -8.30 -12.93
N PHE A 295 -8.31 -8.87 -14.14
CA PHE A 295 -9.50 -9.55 -14.67
C PHE A 295 -9.50 -11.08 -14.52
N VAL A 296 -8.45 -11.68 -14.00
CA VAL A 296 -8.48 -13.10 -13.60
C VAL A 296 -9.23 -13.19 -12.26
N LYS A 297 -10.56 -13.16 -12.35
CA LYS A 297 -11.49 -13.41 -11.24
C LYS A 297 -11.40 -14.85 -10.77
#